data_AF-A0A7V1ZFQ2-F1
#
_entry.id   AF-A0A7V1ZFQ2-F1
#
_cell.length_a   1.000
_cell.length_b   1.000
_cell.length_c   1.000
_cell.angle_alpha   90.00
_cell.angle_beta   90.00
_cell.angle_gamma   90.00
#
_symmetry.space_group_name_H-M   'P 1'
#
loop_
_entity.id
_entity.type
_entity.pdbx_description
1 polymer ?
#
loop_
_entity_poly.entity_id
_entity_poly.type
_entity_poly.pdbx_seq_one_letter_code
_entity_poly.pdbx_strand_id
1 'polypeptide(L)'
;MKISGFTFLRNAVLNNYPFLASIKSILPIVNEFIVVVCNSEDETLELVKTINDSKIKIIKAPFVSNEDWTYSRYTNLAYFLCSGDWCFYIQADEVVPEWELEKIYNCMEKFFRVKEVEGILLNYRHFYGSFRYYRIDRGWYSKEVRIIRNNLNIYSYKDAQGFRLLNGSKFRKLNVVDSKAYIHHYGFVFKNLKDRIYKNCRKEWLCEYNGKHPKVLEDYIKNYKDEFDPNNCNYELNFDNFIKLVKEFFDKIIRKRLFEYKPYREIK
;
A
#
# COMPACT_ATOMS: atom_id res chain seq x y z
N MET A 1 8.80 0.56 -22.75
CA MET A 1 8.31 -0.04 -21.50
C MET A 1 6.83 0.28 -21.38
N LYS A 2 5.98 -0.73 -21.20
CA LYS A 2 4.55 -0.58 -20.91
C LYS A 2 4.32 -0.83 -19.41
N ILE A 3 3.46 -0.04 -18.78
CA ILE A 3 3.15 -0.14 -17.34
C ILE A 3 1.64 -0.36 -17.19
N SER A 4 1.24 -1.40 -16.47
CA SER A 4 -0.15 -1.61 -16.04
C SER A 4 -0.31 -1.20 -14.58
N GLY A 5 -1.28 -0.35 -14.27
CA GLY A 5 -1.78 -0.19 -12.92
C GLY A 5 -2.79 -1.29 -12.61
N PHE A 6 -2.89 -1.72 -11.35
CA PHE A 6 -3.98 -2.62 -10.97
C PHE A 6 -4.37 -2.51 -9.51
N THR A 7 -5.64 -2.83 -9.25
CA THR A 7 -6.19 -2.94 -7.90
C THR A 7 -7.42 -3.85 -7.89
N PHE A 8 -7.89 -4.18 -6.69
CA PHE A 8 -9.24 -4.72 -6.51
C PHE A 8 -9.98 -3.87 -5.46
N LEU A 9 -11.30 -3.84 -5.57
CA LEU A 9 -12.16 -3.07 -4.67
C LEU A 9 -13.35 -3.91 -4.21
N ARG A 10 -13.70 -3.76 -2.95
CA ARG A 10 -14.96 -4.21 -2.36
C ARG A 10 -15.36 -3.27 -1.24
N ASN A 11 -16.61 -2.82 -1.23
CA ASN A 11 -17.17 -1.97 -0.18
C ASN A 11 -16.25 -0.76 0.16
N ALA A 12 -15.65 -0.14 -0.86
CA ALA A 12 -14.65 0.88 -0.65
C ALA A 12 -15.25 2.16 -0.03
N VAL A 13 -16.53 2.43 -0.27
CA VAL A 13 -17.28 3.54 0.34
C VAL A 13 -17.57 3.23 1.80
N LEU A 14 -18.11 2.05 2.10
CA LEU A 14 -18.40 1.62 3.48
C LEU A 14 -17.16 1.56 4.36
N ASN A 15 -16.01 1.19 3.78
CA ASN A 15 -14.72 1.21 4.49
C ASN A 15 -14.07 2.60 4.53
N ASN A 16 -14.71 3.61 3.93
CA ASN A 16 -14.25 4.98 3.80
C ASN A 16 -12.85 5.10 3.16
N TYR A 17 -12.53 4.26 2.18
CA TYR A 17 -11.23 4.32 1.53
C TYR A 17 -11.16 5.47 0.51
N PRO A 18 -10.00 6.17 0.37
CA PRO A 18 -9.77 7.16 -0.67
C PRO A 18 -9.50 6.51 -2.04
N PHE A 19 -10.28 5.50 -2.44
CA PHE A 19 -9.97 4.62 -3.57
C PHE A 19 -9.93 5.36 -4.93
N LEU A 20 -10.73 6.41 -5.10
CA LEU A 20 -10.67 7.26 -6.29
C LEU A 20 -9.34 8.01 -6.36
N ALA A 21 -8.87 8.57 -5.23
CA ALA A 21 -7.58 9.23 -5.14
C ALA A 21 -6.42 8.23 -5.33
N SER A 22 -6.55 7.03 -4.78
CA SER A 22 -5.61 5.91 -4.99
C SER A 22 -5.41 5.63 -6.47
N ILE A 23 -6.49 5.31 -7.21
CA ILE A 23 -6.41 5.03 -8.65
C ILE A 23 -5.82 6.24 -9.40
N LYS A 24 -6.37 7.45 -9.18
CA LYS A 24 -5.93 8.67 -9.85
C LYS A 24 -4.46 9.00 -9.61
N SER A 25 -3.90 8.61 -8.46
CA SER A 25 -2.51 8.93 -8.10
C SER A 25 -1.47 8.30 -9.02
N ILE A 26 -1.75 7.12 -9.60
CA ILE A 26 -0.80 6.44 -10.50
C ILE A 26 -1.23 6.44 -11.97
N LEU A 27 -2.46 6.88 -12.29
CA LEU A 27 -2.93 7.05 -13.69
C LEU A 27 -1.96 7.80 -14.62
N PRO A 28 -1.21 8.84 -14.17
CA PRO A 28 -0.31 9.57 -15.05
C PRO A 28 0.83 8.72 -15.65
N ILE A 29 1.29 7.68 -14.94
CA ILE A 29 2.46 6.89 -15.36
C ILE A 29 2.13 5.50 -15.91
N VAL A 30 0.84 5.12 -15.93
CA VAL A 30 0.41 3.82 -16.49
C VAL A 30 -0.16 3.97 -17.90
N ASN A 31 -0.07 2.90 -18.68
CA ASN A 31 -0.66 2.79 -20.01
C ASN A 31 -2.05 2.15 -19.99
N GLU A 32 -2.33 1.33 -18.97
CA GLU A 32 -3.66 0.80 -18.68
C GLU A 32 -3.80 0.63 -17.17
N PHE A 33 -5.03 0.51 -16.69
CA PHE A 33 -5.32 0.27 -15.28
C PHE A 33 -6.42 -0.78 -15.15
N ILE A 34 -6.14 -1.92 -14.53
CA ILE A 34 -7.13 -2.97 -14.25
C ILE A 34 -7.77 -2.75 -12.87
N VAL A 35 -9.09 -2.60 -12.82
CA VAL A 35 -9.83 -2.50 -11.56
C VAL A 35 -10.79 -3.69 -11.47
N VAL A 36 -10.46 -4.65 -10.61
CA VAL A 36 -11.42 -5.71 -10.26
C VAL A 36 -12.36 -5.17 -9.19
N VAL A 37 -13.65 -5.06 -9.50
CA VAL A 37 -14.68 -4.67 -8.53
C VAL A 37 -15.46 -5.91 -8.14
N CYS A 38 -15.27 -6.35 -6.90
CA CYS A 38 -16.04 -7.43 -6.32
C CYS A 38 -17.46 -6.96 -6.00
N ASN A 39 -18.42 -7.89 -5.95
CA ASN A 39 -19.77 -7.60 -5.44
C ASN A 39 -19.68 -6.77 -4.14
N SER A 40 -20.18 -5.55 -4.21
CA SER A 40 -20.17 -4.58 -3.12
C SER A 40 -21.61 -4.23 -2.73
N GLU A 41 -21.80 -3.87 -1.47
CA GLU A 41 -23.08 -3.45 -0.89
C GLU A 41 -23.26 -1.93 -0.92
N ASP A 42 -22.37 -1.24 -1.64
CA ASP A 42 -22.32 0.21 -1.77
C ASP A 42 -22.04 0.64 -3.21
N GLU A 43 -21.92 1.94 -3.43
CA GLU A 43 -21.78 2.58 -4.73
C GLU A 43 -20.35 2.51 -5.29
N THR A 44 -19.48 1.65 -4.74
CA THR A 44 -18.06 1.52 -5.16
C THR A 44 -17.93 1.40 -6.69
N LEU A 45 -18.71 0.51 -7.32
CA LEU A 45 -18.65 0.30 -8.77
C LEU A 45 -19.02 1.56 -9.55
N GLU A 46 -20.10 2.24 -9.16
CA GLU A 46 -20.57 3.43 -9.87
C GLU A 46 -19.58 4.58 -9.72
N LEU A 47 -19.02 4.76 -8.53
CA LEU A 47 -18.00 5.77 -8.29
C LEU A 47 -16.72 5.54 -9.10
N VAL A 48 -16.24 4.29 -9.25
CA VAL A 48 -15.07 4.02 -10.11
C VAL A 48 -15.33 4.45 -11.56
N LYS A 49 -16.55 4.23 -12.09
CA LYS A 49 -16.89 4.64 -13.46
C LYS A 49 -16.81 6.17 -13.65
N THR A 50 -17.05 6.94 -12.59
CA THR A 50 -16.97 8.42 -12.66
C THR A 50 -15.56 8.94 -12.94
N ILE A 51 -14.51 8.12 -12.76
CA ILE A 51 -13.14 8.53 -13.13
C ILE A 51 -13.05 8.79 -14.65
N ASN A 52 -13.83 8.04 -15.45
CA ASN A 52 -13.98 8.24 -16.89
C ASN A 52 -12.65 8.41 -17.66
N ASP A 53 -11.67 7.55 -17.38
CA ASP A 53 -10.37 7.51 -18.06
C ASP A 53 -10.29 6.26 -18.95
N SER A 54 -9.90 6.44 -20.22
CA SER A 54 -9.86 5.36 -21.22
C SER A 54 -8.83 4.28 -20.91
N LYS A 55 -7.88 4.53 -20.02
CA LYS A 55 -6.91 3.54 -19.54
C LYS A 55 -7.56 2.53 -18.59
N ILE A 56 -8.67 2.88 -17.94
CA ILE A 56 -9.27 2.04 -16.89
C ILE A 56 -10.13 0.94 -17.52
N LYS A 57 -9.86 -0.30 -17.13
CA LYS A 57 -10.63 -1.49 -17.47
C LYS A 57 -11.25 -2.06 -16.20
N ILE A 58 -12.57 -1.97 -16.09
CA ILE A 58 -13.33 -2.44 -14.93
C ILE A 58 -13.78 -3.87 -15.18
N ILE A 59 -13.42 -4.77 -14.27
CA ILE A 59 -13.78 -6.19 -14.30
C ILE A 59 -14.64 -6.49 -13.09
N LYS A 60 -15.87 -6.95 -13.30
CA LYS A 60 -16.76 -7.36 -12.19
C LYS A 60 -16.44 -8.80 -11.80
N ALA A 61 -16.40 -9.09 -10.50
CA ALA A 61 -16.17 -10.43 -9.99
C ALA A 61 -17.09 -10.77 -8.81
N PRO A 62 -17.59 -12.01 -8.69
CA PRO A 62 -18.28 -12.43 -7.48
C PRO A 62 -17.33 -12.40 -6.29
N PHE A 63 -17.84 -12.01 -5.13
CA PHE A 63 -17.08 -12.05 -3.88
C PHE A 63 -17.23 -13.42 -3.21
N VAL A 64 -16.11 -14.07 -2.92
CA VAL A 64 -16.02 -15.34 -2.21
C VAL A 64 -15.02 -15.14 -1.08
N SER A 65 -15.54 -15.12 0.16
CA SER A 65 -14.70 -15.03 1.35
C SER A 65 -14.12 -16.40 1.68
N ASN A 66 -12.81 -16.45 1.87
CA ASN A 66 -12.09 -17.54 2.51
C ASN A 66 -11.08 -16.94 3.51
N GLU A 67 -10.92 -17.55 4.68
CA GLU A 67 -10.27 -16.90 5.83
C GLU A 67 -8.81 -16.49 5.56
N ASP A 68 -8.07 -17.20 4.69
CA ASP A 68 -6.62 -17.01 4.58
C ASP A 68 -6.11 -16.27 3.31
N TRP A 69 -6.92 -16.10 2.26
CA TRP A 69 -6.43 -15.65 0.93
C TRP A 69 -7.39 -14.75 0.15
N THR A 70 -8.37 -14.15 0.80
CA THR A 70 -9.42 -13.39 0.11
C THR A 70 -8.83 -12.22 -0.70
N TYR A 71 -8.02 -11.35 -0.09
CA TYR A 71 -7.49 -10.18 -0.80
C TYR A 71 -6.43 -10.54 -1.84
N SER A 72 -5.59 -11.55 -1.56
CA SER A 72 -4.60 -12.00 -2.56
C SER A 72 -5.24 -12.62 -3.78
N ARG A 73 -6.37 -13.33 -3.64
CA ARG A 73 -7.12 -13.88 -4.77
C ARG A 73 -7.51 -12.78 -5.78
N TYR A 74 -8.10 -11.69 -5.30
CA TYR A 74 -8.56 -10.62 -6.18
C TYR A 74 -7.43 -9.73 -6.68
N THR A 75 -6.38 -9.56 -5.86
CA THR A 75 -5.13 -8.91 -6.30
C THR A 75 -4.50 -9.70 -7.45
N ASN A 76 -4.42 -11.04 -7.33
CA ASN A 76 -3.92 -11.91 -8.39
C ASN A 76 -4.82 -11.89 -9.64
N LEU A 77 -6.15 -11.88 -9.47
CA LEU A 77 -7.08 -11.76 -10.60
C LEU A 77 -6.84 -10.47 -11.39
N ALA A 78 -6.71 -9.33 -10.71
CA ALA A 78 -6.43 -8.05 -11.36
C ALA A 78 -5.04 -8.05 -12.03
N TYR A 79 -4.04 -8.60 -11.33
CA TYR A 79 -2.67 -8.71 -11.83
C TYR A 79 -2.58 -9.54 -13.11
N PHE A 80 -3.19 -10.73 -13.16
CA PHE A 80 -3.11 -11.62 -14.32
C PHE A 80 -3.82 -11.10 -15.57
N LEU A 81 -4.60 -10.02 -15.44
CA LEU A 81 -5.22 -9.31 -16.56
C LEU A 81 -4.35 -8.15 -17.09
N CYS A 82 -3.22 -7.87 -16.44
CA CYS A 82 -2.27 -6.85 -16.88
C CYS A 82 -1.47 -7.31 -18.11
N SER A 83 -1.22 -6.38 -19.03
CA SER A 83 -0.46 -6.59 -20.26
C SER A 83 0.85 -5.78 -20.33
N GLY A 84 1.16 -4.98 -19.31
CA GLY A 84 2.39 -4.21 -19.20
C GLY A 84 3.61 -5.08 -18.91
N ASP A 85 4.81 -4.52 -19.09
CA ASP A 85 6.07 -5.14 -18.67
C ASP A 85 6.26 -5.06 -17.14
N TRP A 86 5.83 -3.94 -16.57
CA TRP A 86 5.71 -3.72 -15.13
C TRP A 86 4.24 -3.61 -14.74
N CYS A 87 3.90 -4.13 -13.58
CA CYS A 87 2.57 -4.07 -12.99
C CYS A 87 2.67 -3.34 -11.64
N PHE A 88 2.01 -2.18 -11.54
CA PHE A 88 1.97 -1.34 -10.35
C PHE A 88 0.67 -1.61 -9.58
N TYR A 89 0.80 -2.33 -8.48
CA TYR A 89 -0.27 -2.54 -7.51
C TYR A 89 -0.45 -1.32 -6.61
N ILE A 90 -1.68 -0.89 -6.39
CA ILE A 90 -2.02 0.10 -5.36
C ILE A 90 -3.27 -0.32 -4.60
N GLN A 91 -3.27 -0.17 -3.28
CA GLN A 91 -4.42 -0.47 -2.42
C GLN A 91 -5.36 0.73 -2.31
N ALA A 92 -6.63 0.46 -1.97
CA ALA A 92 -7.69 1.48 -1.90
C ALA A 92 -7.40 2.62 -0.91
N ASP A 93 -6.55 2.38 0.08
CA ASP A 93 -6.12 3.32 1.12
C ASP A 93 -4.68 3.82 0.93
N GLU A 94 -4.07 3.56 -0.22
CA GLU A 94 -2.76 4.06 -0.60
C GLU A 94 -2.88 5.15 -1.66
N VAL A 95 -2.06 6.20 -1.55
CA VAL A 95 -1.98 7.28 -2.54
C VAL A 95 -0.51 7.61 -2.78
N VAL A 96 -0.10 7.62 -4.05
CA VAL A 96 1.26 8.01 -4.43
C VAL A 96 1.30 9.52 -4.60
N PRO A 97 2.19 10.25 -3.90
CA PRO A 97 2.35 11.67 -4.15
C PRO A 97 2.82 11.94 -5.57
N GLU A 98 2.24 12.96 -6.22
CA GLU A 98 2.52 13.29 -7.61
C GLU A 98 4.01 13.61 -7.85
N TRP A 99 4.70 14.16 -6.86
CA TRP A 99 6.14 14.46 -6.91
C TRP A 99 7.04 13.22 -6.77
N GLU A 100 6.49 12.05 -6.43
CA GLU A 100 7.22 10.78 -6.36
C GLU A 100 7.13 9.99 -7.68
N LEU A 101 6.20 10.34 -8.57
CA LEU A 101 5.93 9.59 -9.80
C LEU A 101 7.12 9.50 -10.75
N GLU A 102 7.84 10.61 -10.93
CA GLU A 102 9.05 10.64 -11.78
C GLU A 102 10.14 9.70 -11.23
N LYS A 103 10.36 9.72 -9.92
CA LYS A 103 11.34 8.84 -9.26
C LYS A 103 10.98 7.36 -9.43
N ILE A 104 9.69 7.03 -9.33
CA ILE A 104 9.17 5.67 -9.56
C ILE A 104 9.38 5.25 -11.02
N TYR A 105 9.01 6.12 -11.96
CA TYR A 105 9.15 5.87 -13.39
C TYR A 105 10.62 5.63 -13.77
N ASN A 106 11.53 6.50 -13.34
CA ASN A 106 12.96 6.39 -13.59
C ASN A 106 13.55 5.10 -13.02
N CYS A 107 13.04 4.62 -11.89
CA CYS A 107 13.45 3.33 -11.32
C CYS A 107 13.03 2.16 -12.22
N MET A 108 11.77 2.14 -12.69
CA MET A 108 11.27 1.13 -13.63
C MET A 108 12.05 1.12 -14.95
N GLU A 109 12.37 2.31 -15.47
CA GLU A 109 13.13 2.46 -16.71
C GLU A 109 14.58 1.96 -16.56
N LYS A 110 15.27 2.40 -15.51
CA LYS A 110 16.65 2.00 -15.19
C LYS A 110 16.81 0.48 -15.15
N PHE A 111 15.86 -0.21 -14.52
CA PHE A 111 15.91 -1.66 -14.34
C PHE A 111 15.09 -2.43 -15.37
N PHE A 112 14.56 -1.76 -16.41
CA PHE A 112 13.68 -2.39 -17.40
C PHE A 112 14.30 -3.64 -18.03
N ARG A 113 15.58 -3.57 -18.40
CA ARG A 113 16.34 -4.67 -19.04
C ARG A 113 17.07 -5.61 -18.08
N VAL A 114 17.10 -5.33 -16.78
CA VAL A 114 17.80 -6.14 -15.76
C VAL A 114 16.86 -7.21 -15.23
N LYS A 115 16.85 -8.39 -15.85
CA LYS A 115 15.84 -9.44 -15.61
C LYS A 115 15.89 -10.02 -14.19
N GLU A 116 17.02 -9.89 -13.51
CA GLU A 116 17.24 -10.27 -12.13
C GLU A 116 16.40 -9.45 -11.14
N VAL A 117 16.00 -8.22 -11.51
CA VAL A 117 15.10 -7.37 -10.73
C VAL A 117 13.66 -7.76 -11.02
N GLU A 118 13.00 -8.39 -10.07
CA GLU A 118 11.63 -8.92 -10.20
C GLU A 118 10.57 -7.96 -9.64
N GLY A 119 10.97 -6.98 -8.84
CA GLY A 119 10.08 -5.96 -8.31
C GLY A 119 10.81 -4.73 -7.78
N ILE A 120 10.02 -3.71 -7.43
CA ILE A 120 10.50 -2.43 -6.94
C ILE A 120 9.78 -2.10 -5.63
N LEU A 121 10.56 -1.70 -4.64
CA LEU A 121 10.09 -1.26 -3.33
C LEU A 121 9.69 0.22 -3.37
N LEU A 122 8.59 0.51 -2.68
CA LEU A 122 8.22 1.86 -2.26
C LEU A 122 8.34 1.97 -0.74
N ASN A 123 8.78 3.13 -0.27
CA ASN A 123 8.86 3.45 1.16
C ASN A 123 7.49 3.93 1.64
N TYR A 124 7.10 3.54 2.84
CA TYR A 124 5.78 3.86 3.36
C TYR A 124 5.81 5.04 4.32
N ARG A 125 4.79 5.88 4.19
CA ARG A 125 4.38 6.83 5.23
C ARG A 125 2.98 6.46 5.67
N HIS A 126 2.86 5.79 6.82
CA HIS A 126 1.58 5.35 7.38
C HIS A 126 0.96 6.48 8.20
N PHE A 127 0.06 7.24 7.59
CA PHE A 127 -0.74 8.23 8.30
C PHE A 127 -1.72 7.53 9.25
N TYR A 128 -1.93 8.14 10.41
CA TYR A 128 -2.57 7.46 11.54
C TYR A 128 -3.42 8.40 12.37
N GLY A 129 -4.72 8.09 12.46
CA GLY A 129 -5.70 8.87 13.21
C GLY A 129 -6.03 10.23 12.57
N SER A 130 -5.08 10.83 11.85
CA SER A 130 -5.16 12.15 11.23
C SER A 130 -4.19 12.24 10.03
N PHE A 131 -4.43 13.22 9.15
CA PHE A 131 -3.47 13.60 8.11
C PHE A 131 -2.20 14.25 8.68
N ARG A 132 -2.20 14.74 9.91
CA ARG A 132 -1.06 15.41 10.53
C ARG A 132 -0.02 14.46 11.09
N TYR A 133 -0.37 13.20 11.36
CA TYR A 133 0.53 12.28 12.04
C TYR A 133 0.76 11.01 11.24
N TYR A 134 2.01 10.57 11.21
CA TYR A 134 2.38 9.25 10.70
C TYR A 134 3.13 8.44 11.75
N ARG A 135 2.98 7.12 11.69
CA ARG A 135 3.62 6.19 12.63
C ARG A 135 5.03 5.81 12.20
N ILE A 136 5.93 5.68 13.17
CA ILE A 136 7.35 5.33 12.97
C ILE A 136 7.80 4.08 13.73
N ASP A 137 6.92 3.43 14.48
CA ASP A 137 7.23 2.24 15.27
C ASP A 137 7.34 0.96 14.43
N ARG A 138 7.71 -0.15 15.09
CA ARG A 138 7.93 -1.46 14.47
C ARG A 138 6.65 -2.23 14.12
N GLY A 139 5.47 -1.73 14.50
CA GLY A 139 4.19 -2.35 14.13
C GLY A 139 3.88 -2.29 12.64
N TRP A 140 4.65 -1.50 11.87
CA TRP A 140 4.39 -1.19 10.48
C TRP A 140 5.63 -1.42 9.63
N TYR A 141 5.43 -2.02 8.47
CA TYR A 141 6.49 -2.24 7.50
C TYR A 141 6.99 -0.90 6.95
N SER A 142 8.30 -0.70 6.85
CA SER A 142 8.83 0.56 6.29
C SER A 142 8.76 0.62 4.76
N LYS A 143 8.68 -0.54 4.10
CA LYS A 143 8.70 -0.68 2.64
C LYS A 143 7.91 -1.90 2.21
N GLU A 144 7.24 -1.80 1.07
CA GLU A 144 6.63 -2.96 0.40
C GLU A 144 6.94 -2.99 -1.10
N VAL A 145 6.83 -4.20 -1.65
CA VAL A 145 6.89 -4.41 -3.09
C VAL A 145 5.53 -4.00 -3.66
N ARG A 146 5.50 -2.91 -4.43
CA ARG A 146 4.28 -2.43 -5.08
C ARG A 146 4.34 -2.48 -6.60
N ILE A 147 5.53 -2.64 -7.16
CA ILE A 147 5.70 -2.83 -8.59
C ILE A 147 6.39 -4.17 -8.79
N ILE A 148 5.84 -5.00 -9.67
CA ILE A 148 6.38 -6.32 -10.01
C ILE A 148 6.50 -6.45 -11.52
N ARG A 149 7.46 -7.26 -11.98
CA ARG A 149 7.49 -7.66 -13.39
C ARG A 149 6.23 -8.46 -13.72
N ASN A 150 5.74 -8.30 -14.94
CA ASN A 150 4.69 -9.17 -15.45
C ASN A 150 5.25 -10.57 -15.73
N ASN A 151 5.14 -11.42 -14.72
CA ASN A 151 5.56 -12.80 -14.70
C ASN A 151 4.45 -13.62 -14.03
N LEU A 152 3.86 -14.56 -14.76
CA LEU A 152 2.74 -15.38 -14.28
C LEU A 152 3.10 -16.28 -13.09
N ASN A 153 4.39 -16.44 -12.79
CA ASN A 153 4.85 -17.14 -11.59
C ASN A 153 4.91 -16.24 -10.35
N ILE A 154 4.64 -14.93 -10.45
CA ILE A 154 4.56 -14.03 -9.29
C ILE A 154 3.12 -14.00 -8.79
N TYR A 155 2.96 -14.12 -7.46
CA TYR A 155 1.65 -14.10 -6.81
C TYR A 155 1.67 -13.14 -5.63
N SER A 156 0.59 -12.40 -5.47
CA SER A 156 0.20 -11.79 -4.20
C SER A 156 0.13 -12.88 -3.15
N TYR A 157 0.82 -12.68 -2.03
CA TYR A 157 1.07 -13.68 -1.01
C TYR A 157 0.47 -13.26 0.34
N LYS A 158 -0.11 -14.22 1.08
CA LYS A 158 -0.96 -14.01 2.27
C LYS A 158 -2.12 -13.05 1.95
N ASP A 159 -2.44 -12.13 2.85
CA ASP A 159 -3.54 -11.18 2.69
C ASP A 159 -3.14 -9.93 1.88
N ALA A 160 -2.52 -10.14 0.72
CA ALA A 160 -2.03 -9.10 -0.19
C ALA A 160 -1.01 -8.11 0.39
N GLN A 161 -0.27 -8.53 1.43
CA GLN A 161 0.77 -7.70 2.03
C GLN A 161 1.94 -7.44 1.05
N GLY A 162 2.28 -8.45 0.23
CA GLY A 162 3.32 -8.34 -0.80
C GLY A 162 3.31 -9.54 -1.76
N PHE A 163 4.41 -9.75 -2.48
CA PHE A 163 4.48 -10.72 -3.58
C PHE A 163 5.56 -11.78 -3.40
N ARG A 164 5.35 -12.97 -3.97
CA ARG A 164 6.30 -14.09 -4.00
C ARG A 164 6.36 -14.72 -5.38
N LEU A 165 7.54 -15.23 -5.74
CA LEU A 165 7.71 -16.04 -6.94
C LEU A 165 7.49 -17.51 -6.59
N LEU A 166 6.60 -18.17 -7.32
CA LEU A 166 6.50 -19.63 -7.37
C LEU A 166 7.67 -20.19 -8.18
N ASN A 167 8.52 -20.98 -7.54
CA ASN A 167 9.65 -21.65 -8.16
C ASN A 167 9.51 -23.17 -7.95
N GLY A 168 9.10 -23.87 -9.01
CA GLY A 168 8.64 -25.25 -8.90
C GLY A 168 7.42 -25.34 -7.98
N SER A 169 7.55 -26.07 -6.87
CA SER A 169 6.49 -26.25 -5.87
C SER A 169 6.58 -25.33 -4.65
N LYS A 170 7.52 -24.37 -4.63
CA LYS A 170 7.78 -23.51 -3.45
C LYS A 170 7.77 -22.03 -3.77
N PHE A 171 7.20 -21.24 -2.87
CA PHE A 171 7.28 -19.77 -2.93
C PHE A 171 8.62 -19.27 -2.39
N ARG A 172 9.25 -18.35 -3.13
CA ARG A 172 10.44 -17.60 -2.69
C ARG A 172 10.22 -16.10 -2.72
N LYS A 173 11.06 -15.37 -1.97
CA LYS A 173 11.12 -13.90 -1.99
C LYS A 173 11.49 -13.41 -3.40
N LEU A 174 10.95 -12.25 -3.78
CA LEU A 174 11.36 -11.54 -5.00
C LEU A 174 12.72 -10.87 -4.80
N ASN A 175 13.52 -10.84 -5.86
CA ASN A 175 14.67 -9.95 -5.96
C ASN A 175 14.18 -8.55 -6.30
N VAL A 176 14.49 -7.56 -5.48
CA VAL A 176 13.93 -6.21 -5.61
C VAL A 176 14.97 -5.12 -5.48
N VAL A 177 14.67 -3.97 -6.05
CA VAL A 177 15.42 -2.72 -5.89
C VAL A 177 14.56 -1.67 -5.21
N ASP A 178 15.18 -0.69 -4.56
CA ASP A 178 14.47 0.37 -3.86
C ASP A 178 14.43 1.64 -4.69
N SER A 179 13.22 2.08 -5.06
CA SER A 179 13.00 3.33 -5.80
C SER A 179 13.37 4.58 -5.02
N LYS A 180 13.46 4.49 -3.68
CA LYS A 180 13.55 5.63 -2.75
C LYS A 180 12.34 6.56 -2.81
N ALA A 181 11.28 6.17 -3.52
CA ALA A 181 10.03 6.90 -3.56
C ALA A 181 9.16 6.55 -2.36
N TYR A 182 8.27 7.47 -2.00
CA TYR A 182 7.30 7.27 -0.93
C TYR A 182 5.91 7.01 -1.50
N ILE A 183 5.17 6.12 -0.84
CA ILE A 183 3.72 5.98 -0.95
C ILE A 183 3.11 6.35 0.40
N HIS A 184 2.00 7.09 0.36
CA HIS A 184 1.28 7.48 1.56
C HIS A 184 0.13 6.52 1.80
N HIS A 185 0.07 5.93 2.99
CA HIS A 185 -0.93 4.96 3.38
C HIS A 185 -1.85 5.56 4.44
N TYR A 186 -3.15 5.65 4.14
CA TYR A 186 -4.18 6.34 4.91
C TYR A 186 -5.18 5.38 5.58
N GLY A 187 -4.86 4.09 5.66
CA GLY A 187 -5.76 3.06 6.19
C GLY A 187 -6.25 3.27 7.63
N PHE A 188 -5.62 4.18 8.38
CA PHE A 188 -6.00 4.54 9.76
C PHE A 188 -6.43 6.00 9.92
N VAL A 189 -6.55 6.74 8.83
CA VAL A 189 -7.11 8.12 8.84
C VAL A 189 -8.61 8.08 8.57
N PHE A 190 -9.02 7.29 7.58
CA PHE A 190 -10.41 7.31 7.14
C PHE A 190 -11.30 6.23 7.76
N LYS A 191 -10.73 5.14 8.27
CA LYS A 191 -11.57 4.12 8.91
C LYS A 191 -12.19 4.69 10.19
N ASN A 192 -13.47 4.41 10.41
CA ASN A 192 -14.16 4.70 11.67
C ASN A 192 -13.66 3.75 12.77
N LEU A 193 -12.44 3.97 13.24
CA LEU A 193 -11.74 3.07 14.14
C LEU A 193 -11.93 3.41 15.62
N LYS A 194 -12.63 4.50 15.95
CA LYS A 194 -12.87 5.00 17.33
C LYS A 194 -11.70 4.65 18.27
N ASP A 195 -11.97 4.06 19.43
CA ASP A 195 -10.99 3.73 20.47
C ASP A 195 -9.82 2.84 20.00
N ARG A 196 -9.93 2.14 18.86
CA ARG A 196 -8.85 1.28 18.35
C ARG A 196 -7.62 2.07 17.91
N ILE A 197 -7.76 3.33 17.48
CA ILE A 197 -6.59 4.15 17.10
C ILE A 197 -5.79 4.58 18.35
N TYR A 198 -6.45 4.66 19.51
CA TYR A 198 -5.81 5.03 20.75
C TYR A 198 -5.19 3.82 21.47
N LYS A 199 -5.76 2.62 21.31
CA LYS A 199 -5.22 1.38 21.87
C LYS A 199 -3.93 0.94 21.18
N ASN A 200 -2.96 0.47 21.96
CA ASN A 200 -1.64 0.04 21.48
C ASN A 200 -0.95 1.13 20.63
N CYS A 201 -1.15 2.39 21.01
CA CYS A 201 -0.52 3.57 20.43
C CYS A 201 0.29 4.29 21.52
N ARG A 202 1.42 4.86 21.14
CA ARG A 202 2.20 5.78 21.96
C ARG A 202 2.37 7.10 21.23
N LYS A 203 2.24 8.21 21.94
CA LYS A 203 2.46 9.56 21.37
C LYS A 203 3.85 9.68 20.71
N GLU A 204 4.86 9.06 21.30
CA GLU A 204 6.25 9.09 20.83
C GLU A 204 6.49 8.28 19.55
N TRP A 205 5.48 7.50 19.11
CA TRP A 205 5.49 6.82 17.82
C TRP A 205 4.86 7.63 16.70
N LEU A 206 4.24 8.75 17.04
CA LEU A 206 3.60 9.65 16.09
C LEU A 206 4.56 10.78 15.78
N CYS A 207 4.88 10.92 14.49
CA CYS A 207 5.61 12.07 13.98
C CYS A 207 4.65 13.00 13.27
N GLU A 208 4.79 14.29 13.55
CA GLU A 208 4.05 15.33 12.83
C GLU A 208 4.54 15.44 11.39
N TYR A 209 3.59 15.58 10.47
CA TYR A 209 3.82 15.71 9.05
C TYR A 209 3.57 17.16 8.61
N ASN A 210 4.66 17.88 8.40
CA ASN A 210 4.65 19.27 7.90
C ASN A 210 4.74 19.35 6.38
N GLY A 211 4.61 18.22 5.68
CA GLY A 211 4.66 18.16 4.22
C GLY A 211 3.31 18.40 3.56
N LYS A 212 3.31 18.35 2.23
CA LYS A 212 2.08 18.43 1.45
C LYS A 212 1.44 17.05 1.33
N HIS A 213 0.13 17.01 1.21
CA HIS A 213 -0.58 15.81 0.78
C HIS A 213 -0.80 15.81 -0.74
N PRO A 214 -0.93 14.63 -1.36
CA PRO A 214 -1.21 14.54 -2.79
C PRO A 214 -2.44 15.34 -3.18
N LYS A 215 -2.40 16.08 -4.30
CA LYS A 215 -3.54 16.92 -4.74
C LYS A 215 -4.84 16.13 -4.91
N VAL A 216 -4.76 14.87 -5.30
CA VAL A 216 -5.92 13.97 -5.43
C VAL A 216 -6.67 13.73 -4.10
N LEU A 217 -6.11 14.13 -2.96
CA LEU A 217 -6.73 14.07 -1.63
C LEU A 217 -7.30 15.42 -1.16
N GLU A 218 -7.21 16.48 -1.94
CA GLU A 218 -7.61 17.85 -1.53
C GLU A 218 -9.04 17.90 -0.97
N ASP A 219 -10.01 17.32 -1.68
CA ASP A 219 -11.41 17.28 -1.24
C ASP A 219 -11.60 16.41 0.02
N TYR A 220 -10.86 15.32 0.15
CA TYR A 220 -10.89 14.47 1.33
C TYR A 220 -10.41 15.24 2.57
N ILE A 221 -9.31 15.98 2.43
CA ILE A 221 -8.71 16.76 3.52
C ILE A 221 -9.59 17.95 3.88
N LYS A 222 -10.13 18.66 2.90
CA LYS A 222 -11.02 19.82 3.13
C LYS A 222 -12.26 19.46 3.93
N ASN A 223 -12.81 18.26 3.69
CA ASN A 223 -14.01 17.78 4.38
C ASN A 223 -13.69 16.97 5.65
N TYR A 224 -12.41 16.79 5.97
CA TYR A 224 -11.98 16.00 7.12
C TYR A 224 -12.10 16.81 8.42
N LYS A 225 -12.83 16.26 9.38
CA LYS A 225 -12.86 16.77 10.76
C LYS A 225 -11.81 16.05 11.57
N ASP A 226 -10.75 16.75 11.91
CA ASP A 226 -9.65 16.18 12.68
C ASP A 226 -9.97 16.21 14.18
N GLU A 227 -10.43 15.08 14.70
CA GLU A 227 -10.74 14.85 16.11
C GLU A 227 -9.65 14.06 16.84
N PHE A 228 -8.53 13.77 16.16
CA PHE A 228 -7.49 12.92 16.71
C PHE A 228 -6.54 13.71 17.62
N ASP A 229 -6.47 13.30 18.89
CA ASP A 229 -5.52 13.83 19.86
C ASP A 229 -4.51 12.77 20.28
N PRO A 230 -3.23 12.89 19.87
CA PRO A 230 -2.15 11.99 20.28
C PRO A 230 -2.00 11.81 21.80
N ASN A 231 -2.46 12.74 22.62
CA ASN A 231 -2.41 12.61 24.09
C ASN A 231 -3.34 11.52 24.63
N ASN A 232 -4.35 11.11 23.86
CA ASN A 232 -5.27 10.04 24.22
C ASN A 232 -4.70 8.64 23.88
N CYS A 233 -3.54 8.54 23.22
CA CYS A 233 -2.92 7.25 22.92
C CYS A 233 -2.51 6.53 24.22
N ASN A 234 -2.89 5.25 24.30
CA ASN A 234 -2.59 4.37 25.42
C ASN A 234 -1.89 3.09 24.95
N TYR A 235 -0.84 2.71 25.67
CA TYR A 235 -0.04 1.52 25.40
C TYR A 235 0.02 0.61 26.62
N GLU A 236 -0.68 -0.52 26.53
CA GLU A 236 -0.69 -1.51 27.60
C GLU A 236 0.64 -2.29 27.61
N LEU A 237 1.33 -2.25 28.76
CA LEU A 237 2.57 -3.00 28.96
C LEU A 237 2.25 -4.46 29.31
N ASN A 238 2.35 -5.32 28.30
CA ASN A 238 2.44 -6.78 28.46
C ASN A 238 3.82 -7.27 27.97
N PHE A 239 4.11 -8.56 28.12
CA PHE A 239 5.41 -9.13 27.77
C PHE A 239 5.79 -8.88 26.29
N ASP A 240 4.87 -9.08 25.36
CA ASP A 240 5.10 -8.86 23.92
C ASP A 240 5.38 -7.39 23.61
N ASN A 241 4.61 -6.50 24.23
CA ASN A 241 4.75 -5.05 24.09
C ASN A 241 6.06 -4.55 24.72
N PHE A 242 6.49 -5.13 25.85
CA PHE A 242 7.79 -4.85 26.45
C PHE A 242 8.95 -5.25 25.51
N ILE A 243 8.90 -6.44 24.91
CA ILE A 243 9.90 -6.88 23.93
C ILE A 243 9.99 -5.92 22.75
N LYS A 244 8.86 -5.40 22.25
CA LYS A 244 8.85 -4.39 21.17
C LYS A 244 9.60 -3.13 21.59
N LEU A 245 9.36 -2.62 22.80
CA LEU A 245 10.04 -1.42 23.30
C LEU A 245 11.55 -1.61 23.44
N VAL A 246 12.00 -2.76 23.92
CA VAL A 246 13.42 -3.09 24.01
C VAL A 246 14.06 -3.08 22.61
N LYS A 247 13.41 -3.73 21.63
CA LYS A 247 13.89 -3.74 20.24
C LYS A 247 13.98 -2.34 19.63
N GLU A 248 13.02 -1.47 19.92
CA GLU A 248 13.03 -0.08 19.45
C GLU A 248 14.14 0.76 20.11
N PHE A 249 14.41 0.53 21.39
CA PHE A 249 15.50 1.20 22.09
C PHE A 249 16.85 0.92 21.42
N PHE A 250 17.13 -0.34 21.09
CA PHE A 250 18.35 -0.72 20.36
C PHE A 250 18.41 -0.10 18.95
N ASP A 251 17.29 -0.02 18.24
CA ASP A 251 17.27 0.62 16.92
C ASP A 251 17.64 2.09 16.96
N LYS A 252 17.18 2.81 17.98
CA LYS A 252 17.50 4.24 18.15
C LYS A 252 18.99 4.43 18.38
N ILE A 253 19.61 3.55 19.16
CA ILE A 253 21.07 3.55 19.39
C ILE A 253 21.83 3.26 18.10
N ILE A 254 21.39 2.24 17.35
CA ILE A 254 22.12 1.72 16.18
C ILE A 254 21.73 2.46 14.88
N ARG A 255 20.70 3.33 14.95
CA ARG A 255 20.09 4.05 13.81
C ARG A 255 19.67 3.13 12.66
N LYS A 256 19.32 1.88 12.96
CA LYS A 256 18.86 0.86 11.99
C LYS A 256 17.82 -0.03 12.64
N ARG A 257 16.79 -0.42 11.89
CA ARG A 257 15.78 -1.41 12.29
C ARG A 257 16.37 -2.82 12.23
N LEU A 258 17.00 -3.27 13.31
CA LEU A 258 17.56 -4.63 13.36
C LEU A 258 16.44 -5.68 13.40
N PHE A 259 16.62 -6.75 12.62
CA PHE A 259 15.70 -7.89 12.54
C PHE A 259 14.29 -7.55 12.01
N GLU A 260 14.12 -6.44 11.28
CA GLU A 260 12.88 -6.18 10.54
C GLU A 260 12.65 -7.30 9.52
N TYR A 261 11.47 -7.92 9.57
CA TYR A 261 11.11 -8.95 8.61
C TYR A 261 10.98 -8.34 7.22
N LYS A 262 11.87 -8.71 6.31
CA LYS A 262 11.80 -8.31 4.90
C LYS A 262 11.13 -9.43 4.08
N PRO A 263 9.94 -9.24 3.52
CA PRO A 263 9.29 -10.23 2.65
C PRO A 263 9.94 -10.36 1.26
N TYR A 264 11.07 -9.68 1.03
CA TYR A 264 11.79 -9.57 -0.23
C TYR A 264 13.31 -9.76 -0.05
N ARG A 265 14.05 -9.94 -1.15
CA ARG A 265 15.52 -9.91 -1.21
C ARG A 265 15.96 -8.65 -1.96
N GLU A 266 16.44 -7.67 -1.23
CA GLU A 266 16.95 -6.41 -1.80
C GLU A 266 18.31 -6.67 -2.48
N ILE A 267 18.42 -6.35 -3.77
CA ILE A 267 19.65 -6.44 -4.57
C ILE A 267 20.11 -5.03 -4.96
N LYS A 268 21.42 -4.87 -5.21
CA LYS A 268 22.04 -3.57 -5.50
C LYS A 268 22.27 -3.39 -6.99
#